data_AF-A0A4Y2FSN9-F1
#
_entry.id   AF-A0A4Y2FSN9-F1
#
_cell.length_a   1.000
_cell.length_b   1.000
_cell.length_c   1.000
_cell.angle_alpha   90.00
_cell.angle_beta   90.00
_cell.angle_gamma   90.00
#
_symmetry.space_group_name_H-M   'P 1'
#
loop_
_entity.id
_entity.type
_entity.pdbx_description
1 polymer ?
#
loop_
_entity_poly.entity_id
_entity_poly.type
_entity_poly.pdbx_seq_one_letter_code
_entity_poly.pdbx_strand_id
1 'polypeptide(L)'
;MILHELGENRTIKCYCVSKIRLGRETPDRYVEYCTPYFRSKVVIELDKSMITEHIEQAFEKVKLSLNEFLKNGSGWVRDSVIHMELKTAICHPLVPSSYIPLPSNLAAKKALINIKKC
;
A
#
# COMPACT_ATOMS: atom_id res chain seq x y z
N MET A 1 -15.87 11.63 -2.70
CA MET A 1 -15.65 11.66 -4.16
C MET A 1 -15.12 10.32 -4.70
N ILE A 2 -14.05 9.72 -4.13
CA ILE A 2 -13.46 8.44 -4.60
C ILE A 2 -14.41 7.22 -4.42
N LEU A 3 -15.28 7.24 -3.41
CA LEU A 3 -16.18 6.14 -3.07
C LEU A 3 -17.31 5.87 -4.10
N HIS A 4 -17.72 6.91 -4.83
CA HIS A 4 -18.89 6.84 -5.73
C HIS A 4 -18.56 6.18 -7.07
N GLU A 5 -17.28 6.07 -7.44
CA GLU A 5 -16.82 5.44 -8.70
C GLU A 5 -16.58 3.93 -8.57
N LEU A 6 -16.63 3.40 -7.35
CA LEU A 6 -16.49 1.98 -7.09
C LEU A 6 -17.84 1.30 -7.37
N GLY A 7 -17.96 0.60 -8.50
CA GLY A 7 -19.16 -0.17 -8.88
C GLY A 7 -19.58 -1.21 -7.82
N GLU A 8 -20.84 -1.66 -7.85
CA GLU A 8 -21.35 -2.65 -6.90
C GLU A 8 -20.57 -3.98 -6.96
N ASN A 9 -20.23 -4.54 -5.79
CA ASN A 9 -19.63 -5.87 -5.60
C ASN A 9 -18.21 -6.13 -6.11
N ARG A 10 -17.30 -5.15 -6.03
CA ARG A 10 -15.89 -5.37 -6.39
C ARG A 10 -14.97 -5.30 -5.17
N THR A 11 -14.11 -6.29 -5.01
CA THR A 11 -13.03 -6.26 -4.02
C THR A 11 -12.08 -5.10 -4.32
N ILE A 12 -11.68 -4.35 -3.32
CA ILE A 12 -10.81 -3.20 -3.43
C ILE A 12 -9.52 -3.51 -2.69
N LYS A 13 -8.39 -3.36 -3.37
CA LYS A 13 -7.08 -3.33 -2.76
C LYS A 13 -6.68 -1.88 -2.54
N CYS A 14 -6.38 -1.46 -1.31
CA CYS A 14 -5.98 -0.10 -1.00
C CYS A 14 -4.75 0.00 -0.08
N TYR A 15 -3.98 1.08 -0.23
CA TYR A 15 -2.91 1.47 0.70
C TYR A 15 -2.53 2.95 0.51
N CYS A 16 -2.05 3.59 1.57
CA CYS A 16 -1.59 4.98 1.57
C CYS A 16 -0.06 5.03 1.45
N VAL A 17 0.45 5.99 0.69
CA VAL A 17 1.87 6.35 0.61
C VAL A 17 2.02 7.85 0.85
N SER A 18 2.99 8.23 1.67
CA SER A 18 3.30 9.62 1.98
C SER A 18 4.79 9.89 1.83
N LYS A 19 5.13 10.97 1.13
CA LYS A 19 6.48 11.53 1.07
C LYS A 19 6.52 12.74 1.98
N ILE A 20 7.40 12.72 2.97
CA ILE A 20 7.48 13.76 4.01
C ILE A 20 8.87 14.36 4.00
N ARG A 21 8.98 15.68 4.02
CA ARG A 21 10.23 16.39 4.24
C ARG A 21 10.49 16.52 5.73
N LEU A 22 11.68 16.10 6.13
CA LEU A 22 12.20 16.25 7.48
C LEU A 22 13.39 17.21 7.43
N GLY A 23 13.49 18.08 8.43
CA GLY A 23 14.62 18.97 8.63
C GLY A 23 15.39 18.57 9.89
N ARG A 24 16.69 18.84 9.92
CA ARG A 24 17.53 18.75 11.10
C ARG A 24 18.56 19.87 11.08
N GLU A 25 18.66 20.61 12.17
CA GLU A 25 19.73 21.60 12.34
C GLU A 25 21.05 20.90 12.71
N THR A 26 22.13 21.28 12.04
CA THR A 26 23.49 20.84 12.36
C THR A 26 24.15 21.83 13.32
N PRO A 27 25.21 21.42 14.04
CA PRO A 27 25.98 22.32 14.91
C PRO A 27 26.50 23.57 14.20
N ASP A 28 26.76 23.46 12.90
CA ASP A 28 27.24 24.53 12.03
C ASP A 28 26.12 25.50 11.57
N ARG A 29 24.91 25.39 12.14
CA ARG A 29 23.70 26.17 11.81
C ARG A 29 23.17 25.97 10.39
N TYR A 30 23.56 24.90 9.72
CA TYR A 30 22.93 24.49 8.46
C TYR A 30 21.73 23.60 8.73
N VAL A 31 20.73 23.65 7.85
CA VAL A 31 19.58 22.73 7.89
C VAL A 31 19.81 21.63 6.88
N GLU A 32 19.91 20.39 7.38
CA GLU A 32 19.92 19.19 6.57
C GLU A 32 18.47 18.73 6.31
N TYR A 33 18.19 18.31 5.07
CA TYR A 33 16.87 17.81 4.69
C TYR A 33 16.93 16.34 4.27
N CYS A 34 15.89 15.60 4.61
CA CYS A 34 15.64 14.25 4.13
C CYS A 34 14.18 14.10 3.70
N THR A 35 13.90 13.28 2.67
CA THR A 35 12.53 13.08 2.16
C THR A 35 12.13 11.60 2.11
N PRO A 36 11.96 10.93 3.27
CA PRO A 36 11.56 9.52 3.30
C PRO A 36 10.13 9.31 2.78
N TYR A 37 9.88 8.07 2.35
CA TYR A 37 8.57 7.56 2.01
C TYR A 37 8.04 6.65 3.12
N PHE A 38 6.80 6.90 3.55
CA PHE A 38 6.07 6.07 4.50
C PHE A 38 4.88 5.42 3.81
N ARG A 39 4.63 4.15 4.08
CA ARG A 39 3.47 3.42 3.54
C ARG A 39 2.65 2.76 4.63
N SER A 40 1.35 2.68 4.41
CA SER A 40 0.46 1.85 5.22
C SER A 40 0.61 0.37 4.86
N LYS A 41 -0.08 -0.47 5.65
CA LYS A 41 -0.39 -1.84 5.23
C LYS A 41 -1.32 -1.82 4.02
N VAL A 42 -1.25 -2.88 3.22
CA VAL A 42 -2.16 -3.12 2.12
C VAL A 42 -3.39 -3.80 2.70
N VAL A 43 -4.56 -3.24 2.42
CA VAL A 43 -5.85 -3.82 2.77
C VAL A 43 -6.51 -4.32 1.49
N ILE A 44 -7.18 -5.47 1.59
CA ILE A 44 -8.05 -6.02 0.55
C ILE A 44 -9.42 -6.13 1.19
N GLU A 45 -10.35 -5.28 0.76
CA GLU A 45 -11.69 -5.20 1.35
C GLU A 45 -12.76 -5.53 0.31
N LEU A 46 -13.74 -6.31 0.73
CA LEU A 46 -14.91 -6.71 -0.04
C LEU A 46 -16.09 -5.77 0.23
N ASP A 47 -16.20 -5.26 1.45
CA ASP A 47 -17.29 -4.38 1.89
C ASP A 47 -16.91 -2.90 1.79
N LYS A 48 -17.67 -2.15 0.99
CA LYS A 48 -17.49 -0.70 0.84
C LYS A 48 -17.73 0.07 2.14
N SER A 49 -18.51 -0.46 3.08
CA SER A 49 -18.78 0.23 4.35
C SER A 49 -17.51 0.34 5.21
N MET A 50 -16.62 -0.64 5.12
CA MET A 50 -15.39 -0.75 5.90
C MET A 50 -14.21 0.04 5.30
N ILE A 51 -14.30 0.47 4.04
CA ILE A 51 -13.18 1.13 3.36
C ILE A 51 -12.77 2.45 4.03
N THR A 52 -13.72 3.18 4.62
CA THR A 52 -13.44 4.43 5.34
C THR A 52 -12.60 4.15 6.57
N GLU A 53 -12.98 3.14 7.36
CA GLU A 53 -12.22 2.70 8.53
C GLU A 53 -10.80 2.26 8.11
N HIS A 54 -10.66 1.49 7.03
CA HIS A 54 -9.36 1.07 6.52
C HIS A 54 -8.48 2.23 6.05
N ILE A 55 -9.08 3.27 5.48
CA ILE A 55 -8.37 4.49 5.10
C ILE A 55 -7.85 5.21 6.36
N GLU A 56 -8.68 5.33 7.40
CA GLU A 56 -8.27 5.91 8.68
C GLU A 56 -7.13 5.11 9.33
N GLN A 57 -7.24 3.78 9.37
CA GLN A 57 -6.18 2.89 9.84
C GLN A 57 -4.90 3.02 9.00
N ALA A 58 -5.03 3.23 7.69
CA ALA A 58 -3.88 3.44 6.80
C ALA A 58 -3.14 4.74 7.14
N PHE A 59 -3.87 5.84 7.39
CA PHE A 59 -3.28 7.09 7.85
C PHE A 59 -2.63 6.94 9.21
N GLU A 60 -3.29 6.25 10.14
CA GLU A 60 -2.74 6.02 11.47
C GLU A 60 -1.44 5.22 11.41
N LYS A 61 -1.36 4.20 10.54
CA LYS A 61 -0.11 3.47 10.35
C LYS A 61 1.01 4.34 9.80
N VAL A 62 0.72 5.23 8.85
CA VAL A 62 1.71 6.18 8.32
C VAL A 62 2.19 7.14 9.41
N LYS A 63 1.30 7.67 10.25
CA LYS A 63 1.67 8.52 11.39
C LYS A 63 2.54 7.77 12.40
N LEU A 64 2.17 6.55 12.76
CA LEU A 64 2.95 5.71 13.66
C LEU A 64 4.37 5.48 13.12
N SER A 65 4.50 5.14 11.84
CA SER A 65 5.82 4.92 11.23
C SER A 65 6.65 6.20 11.09
N LEU A 66 6.01 7.36 10.88
CA LEU A 66 6.69 8.65 11.00
C LEU A 66 7.19 8.88 12.42
N ASN A 67 6.36 8.66 13.44
CA ASN A 67 6.73 8.86 14.84
C ASN A 67 7.86 7.92 15.28
N GLU A 68 7.83 6.64 14.85
CA GLU A 68 8.92 5.69 15.05
C GLU A 68 10.23 6.20 14.43
N PHE A 69 10.15 6.75 13.21
CA PHE A 69 11.30 7.33 12.53
C PHE A 69 11.84 8.56 13.27
N LEU A 70 10.98 9.49 13.71
CA LEU A 70 11.40 10.68 14.46
C LEU A 70 12.00 10.32 15.83
N LYS A 71 11.44 9.31 16.51
CA LYS A 71 11.96 8.84 17.80
C LYS A 71 13.34 8.21 17.68
N ASN A 72 13.58 7.44 16.62
CA ASN A 72 14.85 6.75 16.39
C ASN A 72 15.88 7.63 15.66
N GLY A 73 15.41 8.65 14.95
CA GLY A 73 16.24 9.56 14.18
C GLY A 73 16.76 10.71 15.03
N SER A 74 18.08 10.80 15.22
CA SER A 74 18.71 11.85 16.00
C SER A 74 18.49 13.24 15.39
N GLY A 75 17.58 14.02 15.97
CA GLY A 75 17.36 15.44 15.66
C GLY A 75 16.48 15.75 14.46
N TRP A 76 15.80 14.75 13.88
CA TRP A 76 14.88 14.99 12.77
C TRP A 76 13.56 15.58 13.27
N VAL A 77 13.07 16.63 12.61
CA VAL A 77 11.76 17.22 12.85
C VAL A 77 10.95 17.24 11.56
N ARG A 78 9.63 17.10 11.68
CA ARG A 78 8.72 17.17 10.52
C ARG A 78 8.64 18.60 10.01
N ASP A 79 9.11 18.82 8.80
CA ASP A 79 9.00 20.12 8.12
C ASP A 79 7.67 20.21 7.36
N SER A 80 7.42 19.31 6.40
CA SER A 80 6.22 19.37 5.55
C SER A 80 5.88 18.02 4.92
N VAL A 81 4.61 17.84 4.52
CA VAL A 81 4.20 16.71 3.69
C VAL A 81 4.34 17.14 2.23
N ILE A 82 5.21 16.48 1.47
CA ILE A 82 5.45 16.81 0.06
C ILE A 82 4.36 16.20 -0.82
N HIS A 83 4.02 14.94 -0.55
CA HIS A 83 3.06 14.18 -1.36
C HIS A 83 2.35 13.16 -0.49
N MET A 84 1.06 12.95 -0.73
CA MET A 84 0.29 11.90 -0.09
C MET A 84 -0.72 11.34 -1.08
N GLU A 85 -0.71 10.02 -1.25
CA GLU A 85 -1.55 9.32 -2.21
C GLU A 85 -2.20 8.10 -1.56
N LEU A 86 -3.51 7.94 -1.79
CA LEU A 86 -4.20 6.70 -1.54
C LEU A 86 -4.26 5.91 -2.84
N LYS A 87 -3.56 4.78 -2.88
CA LYS A 87 -3.58 3.86 -4.02
C LYS A 87 -4.72 2.89 -3.85
N THR A 88 -5.63 2.85 -4.82
CA THR A 88 -6.74 1.91 -4.88
C THR A 88 -6.69 1.14 -6.19
N ALA A 89 -7.07 -0.14 -6.14
CA ALA A 89 -7.19 -0.98 -7.31
C ALA A 89 -8.37 -1.93 -7.14
N ILE A 90 -9.15 -2.12 -8.20
CA ILE A 90 -10.19 -3.14 -8.26
C ILE A 90 -9.49 -4.49 -8.38
N CYS A 91 -9.66 -5.34 -7.36
CA CYS A 91 -9.18 -6.70 -7.34
C CYS A 91 -10.27 -7.62 -7.87
N HIS A 92 -9.97 -8.38 -8.92
CA HIS A 92 -10.80 -9.49 -9.35
C HIS A 92 -10.15 -10.75 -8.77
N PRO A 93 -10.64 -11.25 -7.63
CA PRO A 93 -10.10 -12.48 -7.07
C PRO A 93 -10.24 -13.60 -8.10
N LEU A 94 -9.22 -14.45 -8.21
CA LEU A 94 -9.33 -15.67 -9.02
C LEU A 94 -10.49 -16.49 -8.46
N VAL A 95 -11.40 -16.90 -9.35
CA VAL A 95 -12.53 -17.74 -8.96
C VAL A 95 -11.95 -19.02 -8.35
N PRO A 96 -12.38 -19.48 -7.16
CA PRO A 96 -11.78 -20.62 -6.49
C PRO A 96 -11.73 -21.92 -7.33
N SER A 97 -12.56 -22.01 -8.37
CA SER A 97 -12.64 -23.13 -9.33
C SER A 97 -11.99 -22.86 -10.69
N SER A 98 -11.39 -21.67 -10.93
CA SER A 98 -10.77 -21.38 -12.23
C SER A 98 -9.45 -22.15 -12.36
N TYR A 99 -9.47 -23.22 -13.15
CA TYR A 99 -8.25 -23.87 -13.59
C TYR A 99 -7.50 -22.98 -14.58
N ILE A 100 -6.26 -22.65 -14.27
CA ILE A 100 -5.38 -21.93 -15.19
C ILE A 100 -4.71 -22.99 -16.10
N PRO A 101 -5.00 -23.02 -17.42
CA PRO A 101 -4.39 -23.98 -18.31
C PRO A 101 -2.88 -23.75 -18.42
N LEU A 102 -2.13 -24.83 -18.59
CA LEU A 102 -0.69 -24.75 -18.87
C LEU A 102 -0.48 -24.07 -20.23
N PRO A 103 0.40 -23.07 -20.31
CA PRO A 103 0.92 -22.58 -21.58
C PRO A 103 1.50 -23.72 -22.43
N SER A 104 1.32 -23.67 -23.76
CA SER A 104 1.65 -24.77 -24.68
C SER A 104 3.13 -25.18 -24.63
N ASN A 105 4.04 -24.22 -24.49
CA ASN A 105 5.48 -24.42 -24.33
C ASN A 105 5.86 -25.17 -23.03
N LEU A 106 5.01 -25.13 -22.00
CA LEU A 106 5.21 -25.84 -20.74
C LEU A 106 4.51 -27.21 -20.77
N ALA A 107 3.31 -27.29 -21.36
CA ALA A 107 2.60 -28.55 -21.55
C ALA A 107 3.41 -29.55 -22.40
N ALA A 108 4.09 -29.07 -23.44
CA ALA A 108 4.92 -29.89 -24.33
C ALA A 108 6.10 -30.55 -23.60
N LYS A 109 6.61 -29.94 -22.51
CA LYS A 109 7.77 -30.45 -21.76
C LYS A 109 7.44 -31.65 -20.89
N LYS A 110 6.16 -31.90 -20.57
CA LYS A 110 5.68 -33.00 -19.70
C LYS A 110 6.39 -33.13 -18.33
N ALA A 111 7.07 -32.08 -17.89
CA ALA A 111 7.84 -32.06 -16.64
C ALA A 111 7.08 -31.43 -15.46
N LEU A 112 5.84 -31.00 -15.67
CA LEU A 112 5.03 -30.27 -14.70
C LEU A 112 3.66 -30.93 -14.56
N ILE A 113 3.18 -31.04 -13.32
CA ILE A 113 1.82 -31.47 -13.01
C ILE A 113 0.99 -30.21 -12.74
N ASN A 114 -0.04 -29.96 -13.56
CA ASN A 114 -0.97 -28.85 -13.33
C ASN A 114 -2.26 -29.37 -12.69
N ILE A 115 -2.31 -29.23 -11.37
CA ILE A 115 -3.36 -29.78 -10.51
C ILE A 115 -4.66 -29.00 -10.71
N LYS A 116 -5.71 -29.69 -11.16
CA LYS A 116 -7.10 -29.20 -11.11
C LYS A 116 -7.67 -29.48 -9.72
N LYS A 117 -8.31 -28.49 -9.10
CA LYS A 117 -9.21 -28.76 -7.98
C LYS A 117 -10.57 -29.19 -8.55
N CYS A 118 -11.04 -30.38 -8.16
CA CYS A 118 -12.38 -30.90 -8.49
C CYS A 118 -13.42 -30.27 -7.57
#